data_AF-A0A517YGT9-F1
#
_entry.id   AF-A0A517YGT9-F1
#
_cell.length_a   1.000
_cell.length_b   1.000
_cell.length_c   1.000
_cell.angle_alpha   90.00
_cell.angle_beta   90.00
_cell.angle_gamma   90.00
#
_symmetry.space_group_name_H-M   'P 1'
#
loop_
_entity.id
_entity.type
_entity.pdbx_description
1 polymer ?
#
loop_
_entity_poly.entity_id
_entity_poly.type
_entity_poly.pdbx_seq_one_letter_code
_entity_poly.pdbx_strand_id
1 'polypeptide(L)'
;MLSKNDPEKKTTKSSKKASPKSTTAAAETSSLDVREQLFNEGLIGPVRAVQVSAARITQVRGLMFDVDPGLLKPDGAMGEIPATPVNFYERVIRPILDRSPVLAKAEVRSSGTGLHVILGFDAPYQCDSDAAREDIARVADVVLCLLPSDPMQPGITAVTRPIGSLNSKNGATVELITPGEPVTYTEVRDLAVRFVASPFRMLCEVLFGGERIRPCPVCREAETTLVVQEHYGNCYGCGKVTLPQIWNSLYRVSKEVNDGQEE
;
A
#
# COMPACT_ATOMS: atom_id res chain seq x y z
N MET A 1 23.84 33.60 57.33
CA MET A 1 22.58 34.25 56.92
C MET A 1 22.59 34.24 55.38
N LEU A 2 21.73 33.57 54.60
CA LEU A 2 20.38 33.03 54.70
C LEU A 2 20.35 31.75 53.81
N SER A 3 20.14 30.57 54.38
CA SER A 3 18.88 29.78 54.38
C SER A 3 18.18 29.58 53.03
N LYS A 4 18.02 28.29 52.71
CA LYS A 4 17.39 27.63 51.57
C LYS A 4 15.88 27.88 51.51
N ASN A 5 15.28 27.76 50.32
CA ASN A 5 13.89 27.32 50.15
C ASN A 5 13.69 26.73 48.74
N ASP A 6 13.53 25.41 48.66
CA ASP A 6 13.04 24.67 47.50
C ASP A 6 11.50 24.60 47.55
N PRO A 7 10.78 24.77 46.41
CA PRO A 7 9.33 24.61 46.39
C PRO A 7 8.90 23.13 46.22
N GLU A 8 8.07 22.67 47.15
CA GLU A 8 7.40 21.37 47.17
C GLU A 8 6.52 21.12 45.93
N LYS A 9 6.72 19.97 45.30
CA LYS A 9 5.95 19.47 44.15
C LYS A 9 4.74 18.66 44.66
N LYS A 10 3.54 19.25 44.63
CA LYS A 10 2.27 18.56 44.97
C LYS A 10 1.90 17.53 43.91
N THR A 11 1.79 16.27 44.31
CA THR A 11 1.29 15.15 43.51
C THR A 11 -0.22 15.00 43.68
N THR A 12 -1.00 15.31 42.64
CA THR A 12 -2.45 15.07 42.59
C THR A 12 -2.74 13.63 42.15
N LYS A 13 -3.28 12.82 43.07
CA LYS A 13 -3.68 11.43 42.89
C LYS A 13 -5.06 11.37 42.22
N SER A 14 -5.10 11.12 40.91
CA SER A 14 -6.36 11.00 40.15
C SER A 14 -6.89 9.56 40.23
N SER A 15 -8.06 9.39 40.84
CA SER A 15 -8.76 8.12 41.04
C SER A 15 -9.42 7.64 39.73
N LYS A 16 -8.87 6.56 39.15
CA LYS A 16 -9.39 5.87 37.96
C LYS A 16 -10.70 5.15 38.30
N LYS A 17 -11.84 5.65 37.80
CA LYS A 17 -13.13 4.94 37.82
C LYS A 17 -13.06 3.78 36.81
N ALA A 18 -13.27 2.55 37.29
CA ALA A 18 -13.38 1.37 36.45
C ALA A 18 -14.72 1.39 35.71
N SER A 19 -14.66 1.43 34.38
CA SER A 19 -15.84 1.29 33.52
C SER A 19 -16.31 -0.17 33.50
N PRO A 20 -17.64 -0.42 33.48
CA PRO A 20 -18.20 -1.77 33.50
C PRO A 20 -17.86 -2.53 32.21
N LYS A 21 -17.31 -3.74 32.38
CA LYS A 21 -17.05 -4.72 31.32
C LYS A 21 -18.39 -5.24 30.79
N SER A 22 -18.81 -4.75 29.63
CA SER A 22 -19.96 -5.28 28.89
C SER A 22 -19.59 -6.63 28.28
N THR A 23 -19.93 -7.71 28.97
CA THR A 23 -19.89 -9.09 28.45
C THR A 23 -21.17 -9.39 27.68
N THR A 24 -21.24 -8.96 26.43
CA THR A 24 -22.26 -9.44 25.49
C THR A 24 -21.61 -10.48 24.59
N ALA A 25 -21.63 -11.74 25.05
CA ALA A 25 -21.28 -12.91 24.27
C ALA A 25 -22.42 -13.18 23.27
N ALA A 26 -22.48 -12.37 22.20
CA ALA A 26 -23.21 -12.75 21.01
C ALA A 26 -22.41 -13.88 20.36
N ALA A 27 -23.06 -15.04 20.17
CA ALA A 27 -22.47 -16.19 19.51
C ALA A 27 -21.91 -15.76 18.15
N GLU A 28 -20.59 -15.69 18.09
CA GLU A 28 -19.79 -15.39 16.91
C GLU A 28 -20.01 -16.53 15.91
N THR A 29 -21.04 -16.43 15.08
CA THR A 29 -20.93 -16.94 13.71
C THR A 29 -19.91 -16.04 13.03
N SER A 30 -18.62 -16.22 13.37
CA SER A 30 -17.51 -15.52 12.75
C SER A 30 -17.65 -15.79 11.26
N SER A 31 -18.11 -14.80 10.49
CA SER A 31 -18.07 -14.87 9.05
C SER A 31 -16.62 -15.18 8.71
N LEU A 32 -16.35 -16.41 8.25
CA LEU A 32 -15.00 -16.87 8.00
C LEU A 32 -14.33 -15.84 7.09
N ASP A 33 -13.16 -15.30 7.48
CA ASP A 33 -12.39 -14.38 6.62
C ASP A 33 -11.85 -15.19 5.44
N VAL A 34 -12.67 -15.31 4.40
CA VAL A 34 -12.35 -16.03 3.18
C VAL A 34 -11.38 -15.20 2.36
N ARG A 35 -10.28 -15.85 1.95
CA ARG A 35 -9.21 -15.29 1.14
C ARG A 35 -8.99 -16.14 -0.10
N GLU A 36 -8.41 -15.51 -1.10
CA GLU A 36 -8.03 -16.10 -2.38
C GLU A 36 -6.52 -15.99 -2.54
N GLN A 37 -5.87 -17.10 -2.88
CA GLN A 37 -4.44 -17.11 -3.22
C GLN A 37 -4.20 -16.52 -4.60
N LEU A 38 -3.13 -15.74 -4.75
CA LEU A 38 -2.59 -15.35 -6.06
C LEU A 38 -1.35 -16.15 -6.44
N PHE A 39 -1.24 -17.36 -5.87
CA PHE A 39 -0.15 -18.30 -6.03
C PHE A 39 -0.71 -19.73 -5.99
N ASN A 40 0.14 -20.71 -6.31
CA ASN A 40 -0.18 -22.14 -6.34
C ASN A 40 -1.46 -22.43 -7.12
N GLU A 41 -2.49 -23.00 -6.51
CA GLU A 41 -3.74 -23.39 -7.19
C GLU A 41 -4.85 -22.33 -7.12
N GLY A 42 -4.55 -21.12 -6.63
CA GLY A 42 -5.56 -20.07 -6.51
C GLY A 42 -6.68 -20.44 -5.52
N LEU A 43 -6.33 -21.17 -4.45
CA LEU A 43 -7.32 -21.70 -3.52
C LEU A 43 -8.08 -20.56 -2.83
N ILE A 44 -9.38 -20.79 -2.63
CA ILE A 44 -10.27 -19.91 -1.88
C ILE A 44 -10.69 -20.60 -0.58
N GLY A 45 -10.54 -19.92 0.55
CA GLY A 45 -10.89 -20.48 1.86
C GLY A 45 -10.48 -19.56 3.01
N PRO A 46 -10.72 -19.97 4.27
CA PRO A 46 -10.29 -19.19 5.43
C PRO A 46 -8.80 -18.87 5.36
N VAL A 47 -8.39 -17.65 5.75
CA VAL A 47 -6.98 -17.20 5.67
C VAL A 47 -5.97 -18.23 6.18
N ARG A 48 -6.24 -18.86 7.33
CA ARG A 48 -5.38 -19.91 7.93
C ARG A 48 -5.21 -21.17 7.09
N ALA A 49 -6.13 -21.46 6.19
CA ALA A 49 -6.12 -22.63 5.33
C ALA A 49 -5.43 -22.36 3.99
N VAL A 50 -5.43 -21.09 3.54
CA VAL A 50 -4.92 -20.71 2.22
C VAL A 50 -3.61 -19.91 2.28
N GLN A 51 -3.28 -19.27 3.40
CA GLN A 51 -1.98 -18.60 3.51
C GLN A 51 -0.87 -19.64 3.72
N VAL A 52 0.21 -19.51 2.97
CA VAL A 52 1.40 -20.36 3.10
C VAL A 52 2.65 -19.49 3.18
N SER A 53 3.75 -20.07 3.67
CA SER A 53 5.05 -19.40 3.65
C SER A 53 5.60 -19.28 2.22
N ALA A 54 6.48 -18.31 1.97
CA ALA A 54 7.09 -18.11 0.66
C ALA A 54 7.80 -19.38 0.12
N ALA A 55 8.42 -20.18 1.01
CA ALA A 55 9.07 -21.44 0.64
C ALA A 55 8.12 -22.51 0.11
N ARG A 56 6.81 -22.40 0.37
CA ARG A 56 5.76 -23.32 -0.11
C ARG A 56 5.09 -22.81 -1.39
N ILE A 57 5.53 -21.68 -1.94
CA ILE A 57 5.05 -21.17 -3.22
C ILE A 57 5.83 -21.88 -4.33
N THR A 58 5.10 -22.65 -5.14
CA THR A 58 5.62 -23.36 -6.31
C THR A 58 5.25 -22.67 -7.62
N GLN A 59 4.24 -21.82 -7.61
CA GLN A 59 3.92 -20.94 -8.74
C GLN A 59 3.24 -19.65 -8.26
N VAL A 60 3.43 -18.55 -8.99
CA VAL A 60 2.76 -17.26 -8.74
C VAL A 60 1.83 -16.97 -9.91
N ARG A 61 0.57 -16.65 -9.63
CA ARG A 61 -0.48 -16.35 -10.63
C ARG A 61 -0.68 -14.86 -10.86
N GLY A 62 -0.24 -14.04 -9.92
CA GLY A 62 -0.30 -12.59 -10.06
C GLY A 62 0.30 -11.88 -8.85
N LEU A 63 0.39 -10.56 -8.95
CA LEU A 63 0.83 -9.68 -7.87
C LEU A 63 -0.36 -8.85 -7.41
N MET A 64 -0.51 -8.65 -6.11
CA MET A 64 -1.52 -7.74 -5.55
C MET A 64 -0.83 -6.54 -4.91
N PHE A 65 -1.50 -5.41 -4.92
CA PHE A 65 -1.13 -4.17 -4.24
C PHE A 65 -2.34 -3.70 -3.43
N ASP A 66 -2.17 -3.56 -2.11
CA ASP A 66 -3.19 -3.06 -1.20
C ASP A 66 -3.04 -1.55 -1.10
N VAL A 67 -4.02 -0.81 -1.60
CA VAL A 67 -4.00 0.66 -1.64
C VAL A 67 -5.06 1.17 -0.67
N ASP A 68 -4.61 1.60 0.51
CA ASP A 68 -5.49 2.12 1.56
C ASP A 68 -5.46 3.67 1.57
N PRO A 69 -6.58 4.35 1.27
CA PRO A 69 -6.65 5.81 1.36
C PRO A 69 -6.37 6.33 2.78
N GLY A 70 -6.56 5.50 3.82
CA GLY A 70 -6.24 5.83 5.21
C GLY A 70 -4.74 6.04 5.46
N LEU A 71 -3.87 5.46 4.63
CA LEU A 71 -2.41 5.64 4.72
C LEU A 71 -1.94 6.94 4.06
N LEU A 72 -2.76 7.56 3.22
CA LEU A 72 -2.41 8.76 2.47
C LEU A 72 -2.74 10.06 3.22
N LYS A 73 -1.92 11.08 3.01
CA LYS A 73 -2.14 12.43 3.52
C LYS A 73 -3.31 13.09 2.79
N PRO A 74 -4.39 13.52 3.49
CA PRO A 74 -5.54 14.16 2.86
C PRO A 74 -5.22 15.47 2.12
N ASP A 75 -4.15 16.15 2.52
CA ASP A 75 -3.64 17.37 1.89
C ASP A 75 -2.35 17.12 1.09
N GLY A 76 -1.91 15.87 0.94
CA GLY A 76 -0.60 15.49 0.40
C GLY A 76 -0.42 15.75 -1.09
N ALA A 77 0.63 15.18 -1.67
CA ALA A 77 0.95 15.35 -3.09
C ALA A 77 -0.12 14.81 -4.06
N MET A 78 -1.01 13.93 -3.60
CA MET A 78 -2.14 13.41 -4.38
C MET A 78 -3.40 14.29 -4.30
N GLY A 79 -3.34 15.40 -3.55
CA GLY A 79 -4.51 16.25 -3.31
C GLY A 79 -5.55 15.58 -2.41
N GLU A 80 -6.81 15.96 -2.63
CA GLU A 80 -7.96 15.43 -1.87
C GLU A 80 -8.15 13.93 -2.12
N ILE A 81 -8.16 13.14 -1.05
CA ILE A 81 -8.40 11.68 -1.09
C ILE A 81 -9.90 11.41 -0.90
N PRO A 82 -10.61 10.89 -1.93
CA PRO A 82 -12.04 10.58 -1.82
C PRO A 82 -12.34 9.51 -0.78
N ALA A 83 -13.48 9.63 -0.10
CA ALA A 83 -13.87 8.71 0.98
C ALA A 83 -14.38 7.34 0.49
N THR A 84 -14.92 7.26 -0.72
CA THR A 84 -15.48 6.01 -1.28
C THR A 84 -14.46 5.34 -2.20
N PRO A 85 -14.31 4.01 -2.18
CA PRO A 85 -13.36 3.28 -3.02
C PRO A 85 -13.49 3.57 -4.52
N VAL A 86 -14.72 3.65 -5.06
CA VAL A 86 -14.96 3.94 -6.48
C VAL A 86 -14.43 5.32 -6.87
N ASN A 87 -14.77 6.37 -6.12
CA ASN A 87 -14.23 7.71 -6.40
C ASN A 87 -12.72 7.80 -6.17
N PHE A 88 -12.19 7.08 -5.17
CA PHE A 88 -10.75 7.02 -4.93
C PHE A 88 -10.03 6.36 -6.11
N TYR A 89 -10.59 5.28 -6.66
CA TYR A 89 -10.11 4.68 -7.90
C TYR A 89 -10.14 5.67 -9.06
N GLU A 90 -11.30 6.20 -9.41
CA GLU A 90 -11.45 7.05 -10.62
C GLU A 90 -10.61 8.33 -10.57
N ARG A 91 -10.53 8.99 -9.40
CA ARG A 91 -9.87 10.29 -9.27
C ARG A 91 -8.38 10.20 -8.98
N VAL A 92 -7.93 9.15 -8.30
CA VAL A 92 -6.54 9.06 -7.81
C VAL A 92 -5.80 7.89 -8.44
N ILE A 93 -6.32 6.66 -8.32
CA ILE A 93 -5.56 5.46 -8.69
C ILE A 93 -5.58 5.19 -10.19
N ARG A 94 -6.72 5.30 -10.87
CA ARG A 94 -6.83 5.06 -12.31
C ARG A 94 -5.87 5.93 -13.12
N PRO A 95 -5.76 7.26 -12.91
CA PRO A 95 -4.76 8.06 -13.63
C PRO A 95 -3.31 7.59 -13.41
N ILE A 96 -2.99 7.01 -12.24
CA ILE A 96 -1.66 6.46 -11.95
C ILE A 96 -1.44 5.18 -12.74
N LEU A 97 -2.42 4.27 -12.76
CA LEU A 97 -2.35 3.01 -13.51
C LEU A 97 -2.23 3.26 -15.02
N ASP A 98 -3.04 4.17 -15.57
CA ASP A 98 -3.10 4.47 -17.01
C ASP A 98 -1.77 5.00 -17.58
N ARG A 99 -0.85 5.49 -16.74
CA ARG A 99 0.48 5.99 -17.16
C ARG A 99 1.51 4.89 -17.37
N SER A 100 1.22 3.66 -16.98
CA SER A 100 2.08 2.50 -17.25
C SER A 100 1.31 1.47 -18.06
N PRO A 101 1.78 1.09 -19.27
CA PRO A 101 1.11 0.07 -20.09
C PRO A 101 0.89 -1.28 -19.38
N VAL A 102 1.73 -1.60 -18.39
CA VAL A 102 1.60 -2.83 -17.59
C VAL A 102 0.61 -2.62 -16.44
N LEU A 103 0.66 -1.48 -15.74
CA LEU A 103 -0.24 -1.22 -14.60
C LEU A 103 -1.68 -0.94 -15.03
N ALA A 104 -1.88 -0.38 -16.23
CA ALA A 104 -3.19 -0.13 -16.82
C ALA A 104 -4.01 -1.43 -17.03
N LYS A 105 -3.34 -2.58 -17.09
CA LYS A 105 -3.95 -3.91 -17.22
C LYS A 105 -4.43 -4.51 -15.89
N ALA A 106 -4.23 -3.82 -14.77
CA ALA A 106 -4.57 -4.37 -13.47
C ALA A 106 -6.09 -4.52 -13.27
N GLU A 107 -6.50 -5.63 -12.66
CA GLU A 107 -7.82 -5.76 -12.07
C GLU A 107 -7.88 -4.91 -10.80
N VAL A 108 -9.00 -4.22 -10.57
CA VAL A 108 -9.17 -3.42 -9.36
C VAL A 108 -10.45 -3.83 -8.64
N ARG A 109 -10.29 -4.19 -7.36
CA ARG A 109 -11.39 -4.55 -6.46
C ARG A 109 -11.50 -3.53 -5.33
N SER A 110 -12.73 -3.18 -4.96
CA SER A 110 -13.00 -2.57 -3.66
C SER A 110 -12.92 -3.65 -2.58
N SER A 111 -12.07 -3.47 -1.58
CA SER A 111 -11.94 -4.38 -0.43
C SER A 111 -12.64 -3.84 0.83
N GLY A 112 -13.53 -2.85 0.66
CA GLY A 112 -14.24 -2.16 1.74
C GLY A 112 -13.87 -0.69 1.81
N THR A 113 -12.79 -0.32 2.50
CA THR A 113 -12.30 1.08 2.56
C THR A 113 -11.16 1.35 1.58
N GLY A 114 -10.40 0.32 1.21
CA GLY A 114 -9.28 0.41 0.27
C GLY A 114 -9.56 -0.30 -1.05
N LEU A 115 -8.49 -0.45 -1.83
CA LEU A 115 -8.48 -1.12 -3.12
C LEU A 115 -7.46 -2.24 -3.12
N HIS A 116 -7.81 -3.38 -3.72
CA HIS A 116 -6.80 -4.34 -4.16
C HIS A 116 -6.60 -4.16 -5.66
N VAL A 117 -5.38 -3.81 -6.06
CA VAL A 117 -4.94 -3.73 -7.45
C VAL A 117 -4.19 -5.02 -7.77
N ILE A 118 -4.58 -5.77 -8.79
CA ILE A 118 -4.06 -7.11 -9.07
C ILE A 118 -3.56 -7.18 -10.52
N LEU A 119 -2.28 -7.51 -10.69
CA LEU A 119 -1.70 -7.87 -11.99
C LEU A 119 -1.74 -9.39 -12.14
N GLY A 120 -2.71 -9.88 -12.90
CA GLY A 120 -2.83 -11.31 -13.21
C GLY A 120 -1.88 -11.72 -14.33
N PHE A 121 -1.12 -12.81 -14.13
CA PHE A 121 -0.28 -13.35 -15.17
C PHE A 121 -1.08 -14.16 -16.20
N ASP A 122 -0.69 -14.06 -17.47
CA ASP A 122 -1.25 -14.86 -18.56
C ASP A 122 -0.98 -16.37 -18.36
N ALA A 123 0.18 -16.69 -17.80
CA ALA A 123 0.57 -18.01 -17.32
C ALA A 123 1.22 -17.91 -15.93
N PRO A 124 0.96 -18.86 -15.01
CA PRO A 124 1.62 -18.84 -13.70
C PRO A 124 3.15 -18.91 -13.84
N TYR A 125 3.84 -17.99 -13.17
CA TYR A 125 5.29 -18.00 -13.05
C TYR A 125 5.72 -19.18 -12.17
N GLN A 126 6.52 -20.09 -12.71
CA GLN A 126 6.95 -21.30 -12.00
C GLN A 126 8.12 -20.99 -11.04
N CYS A 127 8.03 -21.51 -9.82
CA CYS A 127 9.01 -21.35 -8.76
C CYS A 127 9.72 -22.68 -8.45
N ASP A 128 10.31 -23.29 -9.48
CA ASP A 128 10.96 -24.60 -9.38
C ASP A 128 12.28 -24.60 -8.59
N SER A 129 12.77 -23.41 -8.22
CA SER A 129 14.00 -23.21 -7.46
C SER A 129 13.89 -22.02 -6.51
N ASP A 130 14.79 -21.93 -5.54
CA ASP A 130 14.90 -20.76 -4.66
C ASP A 130 15.27 -19.50 -5.44
N ALA A 131 16.13 -19.61 -6.45
CA ALA A 131 16.49 -18.49 -7.32
C ALA A 131 15.26 -17.92 -8.07
N ALA A 132 14.35 -18.79 -8.54
CA ALA A 132 13.11 -18.35 -9.17
C ALA A 132 12.18 -17.64 -8.15
N ARG A 133 12.06 -18.17 -6.93
CA ARG A 133 11.30 -17.52 -5.84
C ARG A 133 11.86 -16.14 -5.49
N GLU A 134 13.18 -16.03 -5.39
CA GLU A 134 13.87 -14.76 -5.10
C GLU A 134 13.72 -13.74 -6.23
N ASP A 135 13.74 -14.18 -7.49
CA ASP A 135 13.53 -13.33 -8.67
C ASP A 135 12.12 -12.71 -8.66
N ILE A 136 11.07 -13.53 -8.54
CA ILE A 136 9.69 -13.00 -8.48
C ILE A 136 9.43 -12.17 -7.23
N ALA A 137 10.02 -12.51 -6.07
CA ALA A 137 9.91 -11.72 -4.85
C ALA A 137 10.52 -10.32 -5.05
N ARG A 138 11.73 -10.24 -5.61
CA ARG A 138 12.37 -8.96 -5.91
C ARG A 138 11.58 -8.13 -6.92
N VAL A 139 11.04 -8.76 -7.96
CA VAL A 139 10.18 -8.08 -8.94
C VAL A 139 8.93 -7.53 -8.25
N ALA A 140 8.28 -8.31 -7.37
CA ALA A 140 7.12 -7.87 -6.61
C ALA A 140 7.45 -6.65 -5.74
N ASP A 141 8.54 -6.70 -4.96
CA ASP A 141 8.97 -5.60 -4.09
C ASP A 141 9.27 -4.32 -4.87
N VAL A 142 9.91 -4.45 -6.03
CA VAL A 142 10.21 -3.30 -6.90
C VAL A 142 8.93 -2.69 -7.49
N VAL A 143 8.00 -3.52 -7.97
CA VAL A 143 6.75 -3.01 -8.56
C VAL A 143 5.81 -2.45 -7.49
N LEU A 144 5.84 -2.97 -6.26
CA LEU A 144 5.15 -2.39 -5.10
C LEU A 144 5.50 -0.91 -4.89
N CYS A 145 6.74 -0.53 -5.16
CA CYS A 145 7.22 0.84 -5.08
C CYS A 145 6.67 1.76 -6.18
N LEU A 146 5.93 1.28 -7.18
CA LEU A 146 5.37 2.16 -8.22
C LEU A 146 4.00 2.73 -7.86
N LEU A 147 3.35 2.17 -6.85
CA LEU A 147 2.00 2.55 -6.41
C LEU A 147 2.03 3.06 -4.98
N PRO A 148 1.07 3.90 -4.57
CA PRO A 148 0.90 4.31 -3.18
C PRO A 148 0.28 3.18 -2.33
N SER A 149 0.88 1.99 -2.39
CA SER A 149 0.45 0.76 -1.71
C SER A 149 0.80 0.76 -0.21
N ASP A 150 0.28 -0.17 0.57
CA ASP A 150 0.72 -0.39 1.95
C ASP A 150 2.19 -0.85 1.95
N PRO A 151 3.13 -0.07 2.53
CA PRO A 151 4.54 -0.43 2.56
C PRO A 151 4.83 -1.70 3.38
N MET A 152 3.88 -2.16 4.20
CA MET A 152 3.98 -3.37 5.00
C MET A 152 3.29 -4.58 4.36
N GLN A 153 2.80 -4.43 3.12
CA GLN A 153 2.11 -5.51 2.44
C GLN A 153 3.02 -6.74 2.27
N PRO A 154 2.52 -7.97 2.54
CA PRO A 154 3.28 -9.18 2.26
C PRO A 154 3.39 -9.38 0.75
N GLY A 155 4.60 -9.33 0.15
CA GLY A 155 4.86 -9.39 -1.30
C GLY A 155 4.23 -10.58 -2.03
N ILE A 156 5.02 -11.60 -2.39
CA ILE A 156 4.49 -12.76 -3.16
C ILE A 156 3.55 -13.67 -2.35
N THR A 157 3.46 -13.47 -1.03
CA THR A 157 2.55 -14.19 -0.14
C THR A 157 1.23 -13.45 0.07
N ALA A 158 1.01 -12.32 -0.63
CA ALA A 158 -0.26 -11.60 -0.61
C ALA A 158 -1.43 -12.54 -0.94
N VAL A 159 -2.48 -12.43 -0.13
CA VAL A 159 -3.78 -13.04 -0.41
C VAL A 159 -4.81 -11.93 -0.54
N THR A 160 -5.68 -12.04 -1.52
CA THR A 160 -6.78 -11.10 -1.72
C THR A 160 -8.07 -11.67 -1.12
N ARG A 161 -9.17 -10.94 -1.21
CA ARG A 161 -10.50 -11.48 -0.97
C ARG A 161 -11.19 -11.75 -2.30
N PRO A 162 -11.91 -12.87 -2.44
CA PRO A 162 -12.66 -13.14 -3.66
C PRO A 162 -13.83 -12.15 -3.80
N ILE A 163 -14.16 -11.80 -5.04
CA ILE A 163 -15.30 -10.93 -5.35
C ILE A 163 -16.59 -11.55 -4.78
N GLY A 164 -17.43 -10.72 -4.18
CA GLY A 164 -18.67 -11.13 -3.53
C GLY A 164 -18.51 -11.63 -2.09
N SER A 165 -17.29 -11.82 -1.59
CA SER A 165 -17.07 -12.15 -0.17
C SER A 165 -17.22 -10.94 0.74
N LEU A 166 -17.51 -11.19 2.02
CA LEU A 166 -17.57 -10.15 3.05
C LEU A 166 -16.19 -9.94 3.67
N ASN A 167 -15.77 -8.68 3.78
CA ASN A 167 -14.63 -8.30 4.59
C ASN A 167 -15.01 -8.35 6.07
N SER A 168 -14.53 -9.35 6.78
CA SER A 168 -14.81 -9.55 8.21
C SER A 168 -14.43 -8.37 9.12
N LYS A 169 -13.55 -7.46 8.68
CA LYS A 169 -13.12 -6.30 9.48
C LYS A 169 -14.17 -5.18 9.51
N ASN A 170 -14.94 -4.99 8.43
CA ASN A 170 -15.87 -3.87 8.29
C ASN A 170 -17.25 -4.25 7.72
N GLY A 171 -17.47 -5.52 7.41
CA GLY A 171 -18.72 -6.05 6.87
C GLY A 171 -18.99 -5.70 5.39
N ALA A 172 -18.08 -5.01 4.70
CA ALA A 172 -18.28 -4.63 3.31
C ALA A 172 -18.13 -5.82 2.35
N THR A 173 -18.97 -5.88 1.32
CA THR A 173 -18.80 -6.83 0.22
C THR A 173 -17.64 -6.41 -0.67
N VAL A 174 -16.84 -7.37 -1.12
CA VAL A 174 -15.76 -7.12 -2.08
C VAL A 174 -16.35 -7.00 -3.47
N GLU A 175 -16.13 -5.86 -4.12
CA GLU A 175 -16.73 -5.54 -5.41
C GLU A 175 -15.66 -5.38 -6.48
N LEU A 176 -15.92 -5.88 -7.68
CA LEU A 176 -15.07 -5.60 -8.84
C LEU A 176 -15.36 -4.18 -9.33
N ILE A 177 -14.32 -3.35 -9.44
CA ILE A 177 -14.42 -1.99 -10.01
C ILE A 177 -14.07 -2.04 -11.49
N THR A 178 -12.92 -2.62 -11.83
CA THR A 178 -12.41 -2.72 -13.20
C THR A 178 -11.85 -4.12 -13.44
N PRO A 179 -12.26 -4.82 -14.51
CA PRO A 179 -11.64 -6.10 -14.88
C PRO A 179 -10.20 -5.88 -15.32
N GLY A 180 -9.33 -6.84 -15.02
CA GLY A 180 -7.94 -6.83 -15.49
C GLY A 180 -7.78 -7.46 -16.87
N GLU A 181 -6.59 -7.26 -17.43
CA GLU A 181 -6.08 -7.97 -18.60
C GLU A 181 -4.84 -8.78 -18.20
N PRO A 182 -4.61 -9.96 -18.80
CA PRO A 182 -3.44 -10.76 -18.48
C PRO A 182 -2.14 -10.04 -18.91
N VAL A 183 -1.12 -10.12 -18.05
CA VAL A 183 0.25 -9.67 -18.34
C VAL A 183 1.22 -10.85 -18.34
N THR A 184 2.26 -10.77 -19.16
CA THR A 184 3.36 -11.73 -19.07
C THR A 184 4.26 -11.41 -17.87
N TYR A 185 4.93 -12.43 -17.32
CA TYR A 185 5.99 -12.17 -16.33
C TYR A 185 7.08 -11.24 -16.88
N THR A 186 7.44 -11.40 -18.15
CA THR A 186 8.46 -10.57 -18.81
C THR A 186 8.09 -9.09 -18.82
N GLU A 187 6.84 -8.74 -19.13
CA GLU A 187 6.37 -7.34 -19.07
C GLU A 187 6.56 -6.72 -17.66
N VAL A 188 6.22 -7.48 -16.62
CA VAL A 188 6.35 -7.03 -15.23
C VAL A 188 7.81 -6.95 -14.80
N ARG A 189 8.64 -7.92 -15.20
CA ARG A 189 10.08 -7.89 -14.95
C ARG A 189 10.77 -6.73 -15.66
N ASP A 190 10.40 -6.43 -16.91
CA ASP A 190 10.95 -5.30 -17.67
C ASP A 190 10.53 -3.95 -17.07
N LEU A 191 9.32 -3.86 -16.50
CA LEU A 191 8.91 -2.72 -15.69
C LEU A 191 9.83 -2.56 -14.47
N ALA A 192 10.12 -3.65 -13.74
CA ALA A 192 11.02 -3.61 -12.58
C ALA A 192 12.46 -3.23 -12.97
N VAL A 193 12.98 -3.75 -14.07
CA VAL A 193 14.32 -3.39 -14.59
C VAL A 193 14.41 -1.90 -14.92
N ARG A 194 13.39 -1.35 -15.61
CA ARG A 194 13.33 0.09 -15.91
C ARG A 194 13.26 0.93 -14.64
N PHE A 195 12.49 0.50 -13.65
CA PHE A 195 12.45 1.18 -12.36
C PHE A 195 13.82 1.20 -11.68
N VAL A 196 14.53 0.07 -11.62
CA VAL A 196 15.86 0.03 -11.00
C VAL A 196 16.86 0.95 -11.73
N ALA A 197 16.78 1.05 -13.05
CA ALA A 197 17.64 1.94 -13.83
C ALA A 197 17.36 3.43 -13.54
N SER A 198 16.09 3.79 -13.31
CA SER A 198 15.62 5.18 -13.26
C SER A 198 14.51 5.39 -12.22
N PRO A 199 14.76 5.11 -10.93
CA PRO A 199 13.69 4.92 -9.95
C PRO A 199 12.94 6.21 -9.62
N PHE A 200 13.63 7.35 -9.57
CA PHE A 200 12.97 8.64 -9.30
C PHE A 200 12.13 9.08 -10.48
N ARG A 201 12.66 8.93 -11.69
CA ARG A 201 11.95 9.23 -12.94
C ARG A 201 10.70 8.38 -13.09
N MET A 202 10.87 7.06 -13.06
CA MET A 202 9.78 6.10 -13.24
C MET A 202 8.67 6.33 -12.19
N LEU A 203 9.04 6.56 -10.92
CA LEU A 203 8.07 6.89 -9.89
C LEU A 203 7.30 8.18 -10.21
N CYS A 204 8.00 9.25 -10.58
CA CYS A 204 7.37 10.53 -10.87
C CYS A 204 6.48 10.48 -12.13
N GLU A 205 6.89 9.76 -13.16
CA GLU A 205 6.10 9.54 -14.37
C GLU A 205 4.81 8.78 -14.05
N VAL A 206 4.88 7.71 -13.25
CA VAL A 206 3.70 6.94 -12.85
C VAL A 206 2.80 7.75 -11.91
N LEU A 207 3.33 8.36 -10.85
CA LEU A 207 2.53 9.05 -9.85
C LEU A 207 2.00 10.42 -10.29
N PHE A 208 2.73 11.16 -11.11
CA PHE A 208 2.40 12.56 -11.45
C PHE A 208 2.29 12.83 -12.96
N GLY A 209 2.67 11.90 -13.83
CA GLY A 209 2.41 11.98 -15.26
C GLY A 209 3.36 12.88 -16.07
N GLY A 210 4.58 13.15 -15.59
CA GLY A 210 5.55 13.90 -16.40
C GLY A 210 6.90 14.19 -15.77
N GLU A 211 7.79 14.73 -16.59
CA GLU A 211 9.16 15.10 -16.21
C GLU A 211 9.27 16.47 -15.51
N ARG A 212 8.18 17.27 -15.57
CA ARG A 212 8.06 18.56 -14.92
C ARG A 212 6.72 18.63 -14.19
N ILE A 213 6.77 18.64 -12.87
CA ILE A 213 5.58 18.55 -12.01
C ILE A 213 5.37 19.89 -11.32
N ARG A 214 4.17 20.47 -11.49
CA ARG A 214 3.77 21.75 -10.90
C ARG A 214 2.41 21.62 -10.20
N PRO A 215 2.26 22.10 -8.94
CA PRO A 215 3.34 22.54 -8.06
C PRO A 215 4.28 21.37 -7.71
N CYS A 216 5.46 21.66 -7.15
CA CYS A 216 6.34 20.59 -6.65
C CYS A 216 5.60 19.75 -5.60
N PRO A 217 5.57 18.41 -5.70
CA PRO A 217 4.81 17.56 -4.78
C PRO A 217 5.35 17.57 -3.34
N VAL A 218 6.57 18.09 -3.12
CA VAL A 218 7.19 18.13 -1.79
C VAL A 218 6.92 19.45 -1.05
N CYS A 219 7.27 20.60 -1.64
CA CYS A 219 6.99 21.90 -0.97
C CYS A 219 5.58 22.42 -1.23
N ARG A 220 4.92 21.99 -2.32
CA ARG A 220 3.55 22.35 -2.71
C ARG A 220 3.30 23.86 -2.91
N GLU A 221 4.35 24.65 -3.08
CA GLU A 221 4.24 26.08 -3.38
C GLU A 221 3.79 26.29 -4.83
N ALA A 222 2.80 27.17 -5.07
CA ALA A 222 2.10 27.33 -6.35
C ALA A 222 2.99 27.59 -7.58
N GLU A 223 4.08 28.33 -7.38
CA GLU A 223 5.02 28.70 -8.45
C GLU A 223 6.24 27.78 -8.57
N THR A 224 6.29 26.71 -7.78
CA THR A 224 7.43 25.77 -7.82
C THR A 224 7.22 24.65 -8.82
N THR A 225 8.30 24.23 -9.47
CA THR A 225 8.31 23.09 -10.40
C THR A 225 9.37 22.10 -9.98
N LEU A 226 9.01 20.82 -9.87
CA LEU A 226 9.96 19.73 -9.75
C LEU A 226 10.38 19.28 -11.15
N VAL A 227 11.67 19.43 -11.47
CA VAL A 227 12.30 18.85 -12.64
C VAL A 227 12.84 17.47 -12.28
N VAL A 228 12.31 16.45 -12.94
CA VAL A 228 12.59 15.03 -12.69
C VAL A 228 13.90 14.63 -13.38
N GLN A 229 14.74 13.86 -12.69
CA GLN A 229 15.91 13.17 -13.24
C GLN A 229 15.85 11.69 -12.89
N GLU A 230 16.85 10.89 -13.31
CA GLU A 230 16.84 9.44 -13.12
C GLU A 230 16.73 9.00 -11.65
N HIS A 231 17.52 9.59 -10.76
CA HIS A 231 17.65 9.17 -9.35
C HIS A 231 17.22 10.22 -8.32
N TYR A 232 16.93 11.44 -8.76
CA TYR A 232 16.46 12.54 -7.91
C TYR A 232 15.76 13.59 -8.78
N GLY A 233 15.19 14.62 -8.16
CA GLY A 233 14.67 15.78 -8.87
C GLY A 233 15.21 17.08 -8.29
N ASN A 234 15.05 18.17 -9.03
CA ASN A 234 15.39 19.51 -8.56
C ASN A 234 14.16 20.40 -8.60
N CYS A 235 13.87 21.05 -7.49
CA CYS A 235 12.83 22.05 -7.36
C CYS A 235 13.46 23.42 -7.13
N TYR A 236 12.94 24.45 -7.80
CA TYR A 236 13.41 25.83 -7.58
C TYR A 236 13.07 26.40 -6.20
N GLY A 237 12.10 25.81 -5.48
CA GLY A 237 11.75 26.21 -4.12
C GLY A 237 12.53 25.43 -3.06
N CYS A 238 12.39 24.10 -3.03
CA CYS A 238 12.98 23.26 -1.98
C CYS A 238 14.30 22.56 -2.35
N GLY A 239 14.90 22.87 -3.50
CA GLY A 239 16.18 22.33 -3.93
C GLY A 239 16.09 20.86 -4.37
N LYS A 240 17.08 20.05 -3.96
CA LYS A 240 17.15 18.63 -4.33
C LYS A 240 16.04 17.83 -3.64
N VAL A 241 15.28 17.08 -4.44
CA VAL A 241 14.20 16.19 -3.99
C VAL A 241 14.61 14.73 -4.21
N THR A 242 14.44 13.92 -3.18
CA THR A 242 14.79 12.49 -3.15
C THR A 242 13.54 11.61 -3.09
N LEU A 243 13.67 10.31 -3.38
CA LEU A 243 12.57 9.33 -3.27
C LEU A 243 11.90 9.33 -1.88
N PRO A 244 12.62 9.30 -0.74
CA PRO A 244 12.00 9.41 0.57
C PRO A 244 11.15 10.67 0.75
N GLN A 245 11.54 11.81 0.18
CA GLN A 245 10.75 13.04 0.28
C GLN A 245 9.44 12.96 -0.52
N ILE A 246 9.44 12.28 -1.67
CA ILE A 246 8.20 11.99 -2.43
C ILE A 246 7.29 11.08 -1.58
N TRP A 247 7.80 10.00 -1.03
CA TRP A 247 6.97 9.12 -0.18
C TRP A 247 6.45 9.82 1.06
N ASN A 248 7.29 10.63 1.71
CA ASN A 248 6.88 11.44 2.86
C ASN A 248 5.83 12.48 2.50
N SER A 249 5.72 12.94 1.24
CA SER A 249 4.64 13.85 0.85
C SER A 249 3.33 13.13 0.53
N LEU A 250 3.36 11.80 0.36
CA LEU A 250 2.23 10.94 0.07
C LEU A 250 1.65 10.32 1.34
N TYR A 251 2.48 9.65 2.13
CA TYR A 251 2.02 8.90 3.30
C TYR A 251 1.92 9.76 4.53
N ARG A 252 0.97 9.41 5.39
CA ARG A 252 0.97 9.86 6.78
C ARG A 252 2.22 9.28 7.43
N VAL A 253 3.01 10.13 8.08
CA VAL A 253 4.02 9.61 9.02
C VAL A 253 3.20 8.85 10.06
N SER A 254 3.32 7.53 10.09
CA SER A 254 2.74 6.76 11.18
C SER A 254 3.29 7.40 12.44
N LYS A 255 2.42 8.05 13.23
CA LYS A 255 2.80 8.40 14.60
C LYS A 255 3.28 7.10 15.18
N GLU A 256 4.55 7.08 15.58
CA GLU A 256 5.18 5.95 16.26
C GLU A 256 4.10 5.29 17.12
N VAL A 257 3.73 4.07 16.74
CA VAL A 257 2.82 3.26 17.54
C VAL A 257 3.61 3.03 18.82
N ASN A 258 3.36 3.90 19.81
CA ASN A 258 4.09 3.97 21.06
C ASN A 258 4.35 2.57 21.60
N ASP A 259 5.62 2.30 21.86
CA ASP A 259 6.22 1.29 22.74
C ASP A 259 5.32 0.91 23.94
N GLY A 260 4.30 0.09 23.71
CA GLY A 260 3.27 -0.19 24.71
C GLY A 260 2.64 -1.57 24.64
N GLN A 261 3.26 -2.51 23.92
CA GLN A 261 2.99 -3.94 24.05
C GLN A 261 4.29 -4.65 24.46
N GLU A 262 4.70 -4.43 25.71
CA GLU A 262 5.41 -5.46 26.46
C GLU A 262 4.40 -6.60 26.69
N GLU A 263 4.58 -7.74 26.02
CA GLU A 263 4.01 -9.03 26.42
C GLU A 263 4.81 -9.63 27.60
#